data_AF-A0A3D3F2S1-F1
#
_entry.id   AF-A0A3D3F2S1-F1
#
_cell.length_a   1.000
_cell.length_b   1.000
_cell.length_c   1.000
_cell.angle_alpha   90.00
_cell.angle_beta   90.00
_cell.angle_gamma   90.00
#
_symmetry.space_group_name_H-M   'P 1'
#
loop_
_entity.id
_entity.type
_entity.pdbx_description
1 polymer ?
#
loop_
_entity_poly.entity_id
_entity_poly.type
_entity_poly.pdbx_seq_one_letter_code
_entity_poly.pdbx_strand_id
1 'polypeptide(L)'
;MNHPYVGMLNALSNIKERLIQVNIYKDFWDNFNAVIILDEDPDGWLEKLSPLAKYIHKHKLNLPLIINRSFIRYSLDSYPLEFINMISSQNFNLVQIEDLLANLKIDPADVRLQMEREFKSKWLLTRQIILEGRMSGRNLRDTLHMSIRALIPALKGFFFLSNQAYP
;
A
#
# COMPACT_ATOMS: atom_id res chain seq x y z
N MET A 1 -25.32 -1.22 -4.93
CA MET A 1 -24.63 -0.03 -4.38
C MET A 1 -23.30 0.11 -5.12
N ASN A 2 -23.06 1.22 -5.82
CA ASN A 2 -21.77 1.45 -6.47
C ASN A 2 -20.70 1.60 -5.38
N HIS A 3 -19.63 0.82 -5.48
CA HIS A 3 -18.50 0.85 -4.55
C HIS A 3 -17.98 2.30 -4.43
N PRO A 4 -17.68 2.84 -3.23
CA PRO A 4 -17.36 4.26 -3.06
C PRO A 4 -16.14 4.71 -3.88
N TYR A 5 -15.20 3.80 -4.16
CA TYR A 5 -14.07 4.09 -5.03
C TYR A 5 -14.44 4.29 -6.52
N VAL A 6 -15.64 3.92 -6.97
CA VAL A 6 -16.09 4.19 -8.36
C VAL A 6 -16.24 5.70 -8.59
N GLY A 7 -16.73 6.44 -7.58
CA GLY A 7 -16.87 7.90 -7.71
C GLY A 7 -15.54 8.65 -7.77
N MET A 8 -14.44 7.99 -7.40
CA MET A 8 -13.07 8.51 -7.54
C MET A 8 -12.70 8.77 -9.01
N LEU A 9 -13.23 7.99 -9.96
CA LEU A 9 -12.92 8.14 -11.38
C LEU A 9 -13.30 9.52 -11.93
N ASN A 10 -14.40 10.10 -11.43
CA ASN A 10 -14.80 11.45 -11.80
C ASN A 10 -13.77 12.50 -11.34
N ALA A 11 -13.17 12.27 -10.17
CA ALA A 11 -12.13 13.13 -9.60
C ALA A 11 -10.77 13.01 -10.31
N LEU A 12 -10.60 11.98 -11.18
CA LEU A 12 -9.41 11.76 -12.01
C LEU A 12 -9.63 12.14 -13.47
N SER A 13 -10.80 12.67 -13.82
CA SER A 13 -11.18 12.98 -15.21
C SER A 13 -10.21 13.92 -15.92
N ASN A 14 -9.62 14.87 -15.20
CA ASN A 14 -8.65 15.84 -15.71
C ASN A 14 -7.26 15.26 -16.00
N ILE A 15 -6.99 14.01 -15.61
CA ILE A 15 -5.73 13.31 -15.88
C ILE A 15 -5.93 11.96 -16.55
N LYS A 16 -7.11 11.70 -17.13
CA LYS A 16 -7.50 10.40 -17.66
C LYS A 16 -6.48 9.83 -18.66
N GLU A 17 -5.89 10.67 -19.50
CA GLU A 17 -4.89 10.28 -20.51
C GLU A 17 -3.56 9.79 -19.91
N ARG A 18 -3.31 10.09 -18.63
CA ARG A 18 -2.08 9.74 -17.91
C ARG A 18 -2.24 8.50 -17.04
N LEU A 19 -3.47 7.99 -16.88
CA LEU A 19 -3.78 6.82 -16.06
C LEU A 19 -3.47 5.55 -16.84
N ILE A 20 -2.66 4.66 -16.29
CA ILE A 20 -2.50 3.29 -16.81
C ILE A 20 -3.50 2.35 -16.15
N GLN A 21 -3.52 2.37 -14.81
CA GLN A 21 -4.27 1.41 -14.02
C GLN A 21 -4.75 2.05 -12.72
N VAL A 22 -5.98 1.74 -12.32
CA VAL A 22 -6.52 2.07 -11.00
C VAL A 22 -7.00 0.77 -10.40
N ASN A 23 -6.21 0.21 -9.47
CA ASN A 23 -6.54 -1.04 -8.80
C ASN A 23 -7.06 -0.75 -7.39
N ILE A 24 -8.14 -1.43 -7.03
CA ILE A 24 -8.71 -1.42 -5.68
C ILE A 24 -8.43 -2.77 -5.07
N TYR A 25 -7.86 -2.80 -3.87
CA TYR A 25 -7.53 -4.02 -3.15
C TYR A 25 -7.94 -3.92 -1.69
N LYS A 26 -8.23 -5.07 -1.06
CA LYS A 26 -8.46 -5.12 0.38
C LYS A 26 -7.16 -5.31 1.15
N ASP A 27 -7.01 -4.58 2.25
CA ASP A 27 -5.98 -4.90 3.24
C ASP A 27 -6.41 -6.07 4.15
N PHE A 28 -5.52 -6.44 5.07
CA PHE A 28 -5.75 -7.51 6.04
C PHE A 28 -6.96 -7.28 6.96
N TRP A 29 -7.38 -6.05 7.17
CA TRP A 29 -8.53 -5.69 8.01
C TRP A 29 -9.82 -5.56 7.19
N ASP A 30 -9.84 -6.07 5.97
CA ASP A 30 -10.94 -5.96 5.01
C ASP A 30 -11.27 -4.52 4.56
N ASN A 31 -10.38 -3.55 4.82
CA ASN A 31 -10.57 -2.19 4.32
C ASN A 31 -10.12 -2.09 2.87
N PHE A 32 -10.90 -1.37 2.07
CA PHE A 32 -10.53 -1.07 0.71
C PHE A 32 -9.47 0.03 0.66
N ASN A 33 -8.44 -0.22 -0.15
CA ASN A 33 -7.37 0.69 -0.52
C ASN A 33 -7.29 0.79 -2.03
N ALA A 34 -6.58 1.80 -2.53
CA ALA A 34 -6.43 2.03 -3.95
C ALA A 34 -4.97 2.32 -4.29
N VAL A 35 -4.55 1.88 -5.47
CA VAL A 35 -3.33 2.33 -6.13
C VAL A 35 -3.68 2.88 -7.50
N ILE A 36 -3.16 4.07 -7.79
CA ILE A 36 -3.28 4.77 -9.07
C ILE A 36 -1.90 4.72 -9.71
N ILE A 37 -1.84 4.06 -10.86
CA ILE A 37 -0.62 3.89 -11.63
C ILE A 37 -0.69 4.80 -12.84
N LEU A 38 0.26 5.73 -12.89
CA LEU A 38 0.43 6.72 -13.93
C LEU A 38 1.49 6.26 -14.94
N ASP A 39 1.42 6.81 -16.15
CA ASP A 39 2.45 6.56 -17.17
C ASP A 39 3.79 7.22 -16.81
N GLU A 40 3.73 8.42 -16.25
CA GLU A 40 4.87 9.21 -15.80
C GLU A 40 4.67 9.78 -14.40
N ASP A 41 5.76 10.19 -13.75
CA ASP A 41 5.68 10.84 -12.44
C ASP A 41 4.87 12.15 -12.54
N PRO A 42 4.08 12.49 -11.51
CA PRO A 42 3.27 13.69 -11.49
C PRO A 42 4.06 14.99 -11.23
N ASP A 43 5.32 15.03 -11.65
CA ASP A 43 6.23 16.15 -11.44
C ASP A 43 5.74 17.39 -12.20
N GLY A 44 5.53 18.48 -11.45
CA GLY A 44 5.02 19.73 -12.00
C GLY A 44 3.52 19.74 -12.32
N TRP A 45 2.76 18.69 -11.96
CA TRP A 45 1.30 18.69 -12.10
C TRP A 45 0.53 17.98 -10.98
N LEU A 46 1.19 17.64 -9.86
CA LEU A 46 0.57 16.97 -8.71
C LEU A 46 -0.68 17.71 -8.19
N GLU A 47 -0.76 19.03 -8.31
CA GLU A 47 -1.92 19.84 -7.92
C GLU A 47 -3.20 19.48 -8.71
N LYS A 48 -3.06 18.90 -9.91
CA LYS A 48 -4.19 18.36 -10.69
C LYS A 48 -4.86 17.19 -9.99
N LEU A 49 -4.22 16.54 -9.01
CA LEU A 49 -4.81 15.50 -8.16
C LEU A 49 -5.56 16.08 -6.94
N SER A 50 -5.63 17.41 -6.78
CA SER A 50 -6.43 18.01 -5.70
C SER A 50 -7.92 17.63 -5.70
N PRO A 51 -8.62 17.41 -6.83
CA PRO A 51 -9.99 16.91 -6.81
C PRO A 51 -10.09 15.51 -6.22
N LEU A 52 -9.11 14.64 -6.49
CA LEU A 52 -9.00 13.32 -5.86
C LEU A 52 -8.90 13.48 -4.34
N ALA A 53 -7.97 14.29 -3.85
CA ALA A 53 -7.80 14.50 -2.40
C ALA A 53 -9.09 15.00 -1.72
N LYS A 54 -9.81 15.95 -2.36
CA LYS A 54 -11.10 16.44 -1.87
C LYS A 54 -12.17 15.33 -1.82
N TYR A 55 -12.23 14.50 -2.85
CA TYR A 55 -13.14 13.36 -2.92
C TYR A 55 -12.87 12.35 -1.80
N ILE A 56 -11.62 11.92 -1.67
CA ILE A 56 -11.17 10.97 -0.64
C ILE A 56 -11.51 11.49 0.76
N HIS A 57 -11.20 12.75 1.05
CA HIS A 57 -11.50 13.36 2.34
C HIS A 57 -13.00 13.40 2.64
N LYS A 58 -13.80 13.87 1.68
CA LYS A 58 -15.26 13.95 1.82
C LYS A 58 -15.90 12.59 2.13
N HIS A 59 -15.37 11.53 1.51
CA HIS A 59 -15.90 10.18 1.63
C HIS A 59 -15.20 9.32 2.70
N LYS A 60 -14.25 9.90 3.46
CA LYS A 60 -13.47 9.21 4.51
C LYS A 60 -12.80 7.93 3.99
N LEU A 61 -12.29 8.00 2.76
CA LEU A 61 -11.55 6.90 2.13
C LEU A 61 -10.05 7.01 2.46
N ASN A 62 -9.33 5.90 2.29
CA ASN A 62 -7.87 5.93 2.37
C ASN A 62 -7.31 6.63 1.14
N LEU A 63 -6.29 7.46 1.32
CA LEU A 63 -5.63 8.13 0.21
C LEU A 63 -4.95 7.08 -0.67
N PRO A 64 -5.23 7.03 -1.99
CA PRO A 64 -4.59 6.08 -2.87
C PRO A 64 -3.08 6.30 -2.93
N LEU A 65 -2.33 5.21 -3.07
CA LEU A 65 -0.94 5.31 -3.50
C LEU A 65 -0.92 5.81 -4.95
N ILE A 66 -0.06 6.77 -5.24
CA ILE A 66 0.12 7.32 -6.58
C ILE A 66 1.54 6.99 -7.00
N ILE A 67 1.67 6.11 -7.99
CA ILE A 67 2.94 5.59 -8.47
C ILE A 67 2.96 5.60 -9.99
N ASN A 68 4.11 5.34 -10.59
CA ASN A 68 4.23 5.16 -12.03
C ASN A 68 4.92 3.85 -12.40
N ARG A 69 5.04 3.60 -13.71
CA ARG A 69 5.71 2.41 -14.26
C ARG A 69 7.14 2.24 -13.75
N SER A 70 7.90 3.33 -13.68
CA SER A 70 9.30 3.32 -13.21
C SER A 70 9.41 2.96 -11.74
N PHE A 71 8.53 3.51 -10.90
CA PHE A 71 8.44 3.20 -9.48
C PHE A 71 8.19 1.71 -9.27
N ILE A 72 7.23 1.12 -9.97
CA ILE A 72 6.97 -0.34 -9.89
C ILE A 72 8.24 -1.11 -10.26
N ARG A 73 8.85 -0.81 -11.41
CA ARG A 73 10.02 -1.54 -11.91
C ARG A 73 11.21 -1.48 -10.96
N TYR A 74 11.46 -0.32 -10.35
CA TYR A 74 12.65 -0.09 -9.53
C TYR A 74 12.42 -0.21 -8.03
N SER A 75 11.22 -0.63 -7.60
CA SER A 75 10.90 -0.79 -6.18
C SER A 75 10.55 -2.22 -5.77
N LEU A 76 10.70 -3.21 -6.66
CA LEU A 76 10.43 -4.61 -6.33
C LEU A 76 11.40 -5.20 -5.30
N ASP A 77 12.59 -4.63 -5.18
CA ASP A 77 13.62 -5.03 -4.22
C ASP A 77 13.45 -4.34 -2.85
N SER A 78 12.96 -3.12 -2.86
CA SER A 78 12.87 -2.22 -1.70
C SER A 78 11.49 -2.18 -1.07
N TYR A 79 10.44 -2.42 -1.85
CA TYR A 79 9.02 -2.47 -1.43
C TYR A 79 8.28 -3.78 -1.85
N PRO A 80 8.90 -4.97 -1.78
CA PRO A 80 8.24 -6.20 -2.21
C PRO A 80 6.98 -6.53 -1.40
N LEU A 81 6.97 -6.27 -0.09
CA LEU A 81 5.83 -6.59 0.79
C LEU A 81 4.59 -5.75 0.48
N GLU A 82 4.77 -4.51 0.06
CA GLU A 82 3.69 -3.61 -0.36
C GLU A 82 3.01 -4.14 -1.62
N PHE A 83 3.81 -4.55 -2.62
CA PHE A 83 3.27 -5.16 -3.84
C PHE A 83 2.60 -6.50 -3.57
N ILE A 84 3.20 -7.37 -2.74
CA ILE A 84 2.56 -8.60 -2.28
C ILE A 84 1.21 -8.28 -1.64
N ASN A 85 1.16 -7.30 -0.74
CA ASN A 85 -0.07 -6.92 -0.06
C ASN A 85 -1.19 -6.47 -1.03
N MET A 86 -0.84 -5.81 -2.13
CA MET A 86 -1.79 -5.41 -3.18
C MET A 86 -2.33 -6.62 -3.96
N ILE A 87 -1.44 -7.51 -4.41
CA ILE A 87 -1.81 -8.61 -5.33
C ILE A 87 -2.33 -9.86 -4.62
N SER A 88 -2.02 -10.02 -3.33
CA SER A 88 -2.37 -11.22 -2.55
C SER A 88 -3.84 -11.28 -2.14
N SER A 89 -4.54 -10.14 -2.16
CA SER A 89 -5.88 -9.98 -1.60
C SER A 89 -6.91 -9.75 -2.70
N GLN A 90 -8.20 -9.86 -2.35
CA GLN A 90 -9.28 -9.52 -3.27
C GLN A 90 -9.05 -8.13 -3.84
N ASN A 91 -8.91 -8.07 -5.16
CA ASN A 91 -8.67 -6.84 -5.89
C ASN A 91 -9.47 -6.81 -7.19
N PHE A 92 -9.70 -5.60 -7.70
CA PHE A 92 -10.33 -5.38 -8.99
C PHE A 92 -9.84 -4.07 -9.60
N ASN A 93 -9.75 -4.04 -10.93
CA ASN A 93 -9.36 -2.85 -11.65
C ASN A 93 -10.59 -1.99 -12.00
N LEU A 94 -10.55 -0.71 -11.62
CA LEU A 94 -11.50 0.31 -12.07
C LEU A 94 -11.12 0.88 -13.44
N VAL A 95 -9.82 0.95 -13.72
CA VAL A 95 -9.22 1.32 -15.00
C VAL A 95 -8.06 0.35 -15.24
N GLN A 96 -7.96 -0.16 -16.46
CA GLN A 96 -6.88 -1.06 -16.88
C GLN A 96 -6.61 -0.88 -18.36
N ILE A 97 -5.68 0.02 -18.70
CA ILE A 97 -5.09 0.11 -20.03
C ILE A 97 -4.06 -1.02 -20.20
N GLU A 98 -3.21 -1.18 -19.18
CA GLU A 98 -2.25 -2.27 -19.02
C GLU A 98 -2.34 -2.76 -17.57
N ASP A 99 -2.21 -4.08 -17.34
CA ASP A 99 -2.17 -4.64 -15.99
C ASP A 99 -0.71 -4.80 -15.53
N LEU A 100 -0.21 -3.77 -14.85
CA LEU A 100 1.16 -3.73 -14.35
C LEU A 100 1.35 -4.53 -13.06
N LEU A 101 0.27 -4.94 -12.39
CA LEU A 101 0.33 -5.69 -11.15
C LEU A 101 0.25 -7.21 -11.35
N ALA A 102 -0.31 -7.69 -12.48
CA ALA A 102 -0.52 -9.11 -12.73
C ALA A 102 0.76 -9.96 -12.83
N ASN A 103 1.87 -9.39 -13.32
CA ASN A 103 3.08 -10.13 -13.67
C ASN A 103 4.34 -9.67 -12.90
N LEU A 104 4.16 -9.17 -11.67
CA LEU A 104 5.27 -8.74 -10.84
C LEU A 104 6.19 -9.93 -10.52
N LYS A 105 7.49 -9.76 -10.80
CA LYS A 105 8.53 -10.74 -10.47
C LYS A 105 9.24 -10.31 -9.21
N ILE A 106 8.80 -10.83 -8.08
CA ILE A 106 9.31 -10.48 -6.76
C ILE A 106 10.33 -11.55 -6.33
N ASP A 107 11.55 -11.12 -5.97
CA ASP A 107 12.59 -12.03 -5.51
C ASP A 107 12.34 -12.44 -4.03
N PRO A 108 12.26 -13.74 -3.71
CA PRO A 108 12.17 -14.22 -2.33
C PRO A 108 13.27 -13.68 -1.39
N ALA A 109 14.47 -13.41 -1.90
CA ALA A 109 15.56 -12.86 -1.11
C ALA A 109 15.25 -11.44 -0.61
N ASP A 110 14.62 -10.62 -1.45
CA ASP A 110 14.22 -9.25 -1.12
C ASP A 110 13.04 -9.23 -0.15
N VAL A 111 12.07 -10.13 -0.33
CA VAL A 111 10.96 -10.33 0.60
C VAL A 111 11.48 -10.68 2.00
N ARG A 112 12.35 -11.69 2.10
CA ARG A 112 12.99 -12.07 3.37
C ARG A 112 13.74 -10.89 3.97
N LEU A 113 14.51 -10.15 3.17
CA LEU A 113 15.30 -9.02 3.64
C LEU A 113 14.41 -7.89 4.20
N GLN A 114 13.34 -7.51 3.51
CA GLN A 114 12.40 -6.49 3.99
C GLN A 114 11.70 -6.98 5.27
N MET A 115 11.24 -8.24 5.31
CA MET A 115 10.64 -8.83 6.53
C MET A 115 11.57 -8.72 7.74
N GLU A 116 12.84 -9.09 7.60
CA GLU A 116 13.80 -8.97 8.70
C GLU A 116 14.00 -7.52 9.15
N ARG A 117 14.06 -6.57 8.22
CA ARG A 117 14.15 -5.14 8.54
C ARG A 117 12.92 -4.67 9.31
N GLU A 118 11.74 -5.10 8.89
CA GLU A 118 10.46 -4.77 9.53
C GLU A 118 10.42 -5.30 10.97
N PHE A 119 10.73 -6.58 11.19
CA PHE A 119 10.72 -7.17 12.54
C PHE A 119 11.81 -6.57 13.45
N LYS A 120 13.04 -6.45 12.97
CA LYS A 120 14.17 -5.93 13.76
C LYS A 120 13.95 -4.47 14.17
N SER A 121 13.44 -3.64 13.26
CA SER A 121 13.18 -2.22 13.55
C SER A 121 12.12 -2.05 14.65
N LYS A 122 11.05 -2.86 14.63
CA LYS A 122 9.96 -2.81 15.62
C LYS A 122 10.44 -3.30 16.98
N TRP A 123 11.29 -4.32 16.99
CA TRP A 123 11.95 -4.81 18.21
C TRP A 123 12.87 -3.77 18.84
N LEU A 124 13.70 -3.08 18.03
CA LEU A 124 14.56 -1.99 18.51
C LEU A 124 13.74 -0.82 19.06
N LEU A 125 12.73 -0.36 18.32
CA LEU A 125 11.86 0.75 18.72
C LEU A 125 11.15 0.47 20.05
N THR A 126 10.64 -0.76 20.21
CA THR A 126 9.95 -1.18 21.45
C THR A 126 10.90 -1.08 22.65
N ARG A 127 12.17 -1.49 22.50
CA ARG A 127 13.18 -1.37 23.56
C ARG A 127 13.48 0.09 23.91
N GLN A 128 13.63 0.95 22.91
CA GLN A 128 13.88 2.37 23.13
C GLN A 128 12.74 3.02 23.93
N ILE A 129 11.49 2.77 23.54
CA ILE A 129 10.31 3.33 24.22
C ILE A 129 10.22 2.88 25.69
N ILE A 130 10.54 1.61 25.96
CA ILE A 130 10.58 1.08 27.33
C ILE A 130 11.66 1.79 28.16
N LEU A 131 12.88 1.91 27.62
CA LEU A 131 14.03 2.50 28.33
C LEU A 131 13.88 4.01 28.56
N GLU A 132 13.25 4.73 27.64
CA GLU A 132 12.99 6.17 27.79
C GLU A 132 11.94 6.51 28.86
N GLY A 133 11.34 5.50 29.52
CA GLY A 133 10.32 5.72 30.54
C GLY A 133 9.04 6.36 30.00
N ARG A 134 8.85 6.38 28.67
CA ARG A 134 7.65 6.92 27.98
C ARG A 134 6.42 6.01 28.11
N MET A 135 6.49 5.06 29.04
CA MET A 135 5.53 3.99 29.31
C MET A 135 4.33 4.50 30.12
N SER A 136 3.59 5.49 29.60
CA SER A 136 2.21 5.64 30.05
C SER A 136 1.38 4.49 29.45
N GLY A 137 0.46 3.90 30.21
CA GLY A 137 -0.34 2.76 29.73
C GLY A 137 -1.11 3.04 28.43
N ARG A 138 -1.39 4.32 28.13
CA ARG A 138 -1.98 4.77 26.86
C ARG A 138 -0.96 4.76 25.72
N ASN A 139 0.22 5.37 25.91
CA ASN A 139 1.26 5.43 24.87
C ASN A 139 1.74 4.03 24.45
N LEU A 140 1.86 3.11 25.40
CA LEU A 140 2.26 1.73 25.10
C LEU A 140 1.23 1.02 24.22
N ARG A 141 -0.06 1.18 24.55
CA ARG A 141 -1.17 0.58 23.79
C ARG A 141 -1.18 1.10 22.35
N ASP A 142 -1.09 2.42 22.17
CA ASP A 142 -1.13 3.04 20.84
C ASP A 142 0.09 2.63 20.00
N THR A 143 1.29 2.62 20.61
CA THR A 143 2.53 2.14 19.97
C THR A 143 2.42 0.69 19.53
N LEU A 144 1.88 -0.18 20.38
CA LEU A 144 1.73 -1.60 20.08
C LEU A 144 0.74 -1.81 18.92
N HIS A 145 -0.38 -1.10 18.93
CA HIS A 145 -1.35 -1.15 17.83
C HIS A 145 -0.73 -0.70 16.50
N MET A 146 0.04 0.40 16.50
CA MET A 146 0.75 0.84 15.30
C MET A 146 1.78 -0.17 14.82
N SER A 147 2.53 -0.77 15.75
CA SER A 147 3.57 -1.76 15.44
C SER A 147 2.98 -3.03 14.83
N ILE A 148 1.88 -3.56 15.40
CA ILE A 148 1.18 -4.73 14.86
C ILE A 148 0.67 -4.45 13.45
N ARG A 149 0.04 -3.27 13.23
CA ARG A 149 -0.45 -2.89 11.90
C ARG A 149 0.68 -2.79 10.88
N ALA A 150 1.83 -2.25 11.27
CA ALA A 150 3.00 -2.13 10.39
C ALA A 150 3.62 -3.49 10.01
N LEU A 151 3.44 -4.53 10.82
CA LEU A 151 3.97 -5.87 10.54
C LEU A 151 3.07 -6.73 9.65
N ILE A 152 1.85 -6.31 9.34
CA ILE A 152 0.90 -7.09 8.53
C ILE A 152 1.46 -7.44 7.13
N PRO A 153 2.03 -6.50 6.36
CA PRO A 153 2.65 -6.86 5.09
C PRO A 153 3.75 -7.91 5.27
N ALA A 154 4.56 -7.79 6.33
CA ALA A 154 5.59 -8.79 6.66
C ALA A 154 5.00 -10.16 6.99
N LEU A 155 3.80 -10.24 7.60
CA LEU A 155 3.12 -11.52 7.82
C LEU A 155 2.71 -12.19 6.50
N LYS A 156 2.20 -11.43 5.53
CA LYS A 156 1.92 -11.95 4.17
C LYS A 156 3.18 -12.46 3.47
N GLY A 157 4.33 -11.87 3.78
CA GLY A 157 5.64 -12.35 3.31
C GLY A 157 5.93 -13.82 3.68
N PHE A 158 5.47 -14.32 4.84
CA PHE A 158 5.64 -15.75 5.16
C PHE A 158 4.88 -16.67 4.20
N PHE A 159 3.66 -16.29 3.79
CA PHE A 159 2.86 -17.06 2.84
C PHE A 159 3.51 -17.04 1.44
N PHE A 160 4.01 -15.88 1.01
CA PHE A 160 4.78 -15.77 -0.24
C PHE A 160 6.01 -16.69 -0.23
N LEU A 161 6.84 -16.63 0.82
CA LEU A 161 8.07 -17.40 0.93
C LEU A 161 7.83 -18.92 1.06
N SER A 162 6.72 -19.32 1.68
CA SER A 162 6.34 -20.73 1.84
C SER A 162 5.50 -21.27 0.69
N ASN A 163 5.19 -20.43 -0.32
CA ASN A 163 4.31 -20.75 -1.44
C ASN A 163 2.94 -21.28 -0.98
N GLN A 164 2.39 -20.67 0.08
CA GLN A 164 1.06 -20.99 0.62
C GLN A 164 0.05 -19.94 0.18
N ALA A 165 -1.23 -20.33 0.16
CA ALA A 165 -2.32 -19.41 -0.10
C ALA A 165 -2.38 -18.32 0.99
N TYR A 166 -2.64 -17.08 0.57
CA TYR A 166 -2.81 -15.96 1.49
C TYR A 166 -4.13 -16.08 2.27
N PRO A 167 -4.15 -15.58 3.52
CA PRO A 167 -5.38 -15.49 4.32
C PRO A 167 -6.35 -14.43 3.77
#